data_AF-A0A3B4BMC5-F1
#
_entry.id   AF-A0A3B4BMC5-F1
#
_cell.length_a   1.000
_cell.length_b   1.000
_cell.length_c   1.000
_cell.angle_alpha   90.00
_cell.angle_beta   90.00
_cell.angle_gamma   90.00
#
_symmetry.space_group_name_H-M   'P 1'
#
loop_
_entity.id
_entity.type
_entity.pdbx_description
1 polymer ?
#
loop_
_entity_poly.entity_id
_entity_poly.type
_entity_poly.pdbx_seq_one_letter_code
_entity_poly.pdbx_strand_id
1 'polypeptide(L)'
;MGDLLTLPLSTMKSCILLLLVFFGSSWGAPVEQEGLEEASCTDPVVLGAARQAMDKINKDRTEGYVYSLRDLANGENSILFYLTMNVLETNCSVLSKAHYNDCEVRDIARTPVRTNQKNS
;
A
#
# COMPACT_ATOMS: atom_id res chain seq x y z
N MET A 1 -57.96 -7.43 -26.18
CA MET A 1 -57.58 -6.53 -27.29
C MET A 1 -56.69 -5.45 -26.69
N GLY A 2 -55.41 -5.47 -27.06
CA GLY A 2 -54.39 -4.60 -26.49
C GLY A 2 -53.07 -5.01 -27.13
N ASP A 3 -52.84 -4.50 -28.34
CA ASP A 3 -51.80 -4.93 -29.25
C ASP A 3 -50.40 -4.68 -28.69
N LEU A 4 -49.66 -5.77 -28.48
CA LEU A 4 -48.23 -5.81 -28.20
C LEU A 4 -47.41 -5.60 -29.49
N LEU A 5 -47.77 -4.64 -30.35
CA LEU A 5 -47.10 -4.48 -31.65
C LEU A 5 -47.05 -3.02 -32.13
N THR A 6 -46.52 -2.10 -31.31
CA THR A 6 -45.90 -0.84 -31.82
C THR A 6 -45.01 -0.20 -30.75
N LEU A 7 -43.85 -0.79 -30.47
CA LEU A 7 -42.78 -0.07 -29.76
C LEU A 7 -41.85 0.56 -30.81
N PRO A 8 -41.68 1.90 -30.86
CA PRO A 8 -40.92 2.56 -31.93
C PRO A 8 -39.45 2.13 -31.88
N LEU A 9 -38.77 2.03 -33.03
CA LEU A 9 -37.35 1.62 -33.14
C LEU A 9 -36.39 2.40 -32.19
N SER A 10 -36.81 3.58 -31.72
CA SER A 10 -36.21 4.38 -30.64
C SER A 10 -36.11 3.64 -29.29
N THR A 11 -37.16 2.89 -28.92
CA THR A 11 -37.21 2.08 -27.69
C THR A 11 -36.22 0.94 -27.72
N MET A 12 -36.01 0.27 -28.86
CA MET A 12 -35.02 -0.81 -29.00
C MET A 12 -33.59 -0.30 -28.73
N LYS A 13 -33.24 0.89 -29.22
CA LYS A 13 -31.93 1.50 -29.01
C LYS A 13 -31.72 1.92 -27.55
N SER A 14 -32.77 2.48 -26.93
CA SER A 14 -32.76 2.84 -25.51
C SER A 14 -32.68 1.61 -24.61
N CYS A 15 -33.37 0.52 -24.95
CA CYS A 15 -33.25 -0.75 -24.24
C CYS A 15 -31.82 -1.30 -24.30
N ILE A 16 -31.16 -1.25 -25.46
CA ILE A 16 -29.77 -1.70 -25.62
C ILE A 16 -28.82 -0.84 -24.77
N LEU A 17 -28.97 0.49 -24.78
CA LEU A 17 -28.14 1.39 -23.98
C LEU A 17 -28.34 1.17 -22.47
N LEU A 18 -29.59 0.96 -22.03
CA LEU A 18 -29.88 0.63 -20.63
C LEU A 18 -29.25 -0.70 -20.23
N LEU A 19 -29.34 -1.74 -21.08
CA LEU A 19 -28.70 -3.03 -20.82
C LEU A 19 -27.17 -2.93 -20.70
N LEU A 20 -26.52 -2.10 -21.52
CA LEU A 20 -25.06 -1.88 -21.44
C LEU A 20 -24.63 -1.18 -20.15
N VAL A 21 -25.46 -0.28 -19.60
CA VAL A 21 -25.20 0.39 -18.31
C VAL A 21 -25.38 -0.58 -17.13
N PHE A 22 -26.37 -1.48 -17.19
CA PHE A 22 -26.58 -2.50 -16.17
C PHE A 22 -25.50 -3.59 -16.17
N PHE A 23 -24.98 -3.99 -17.34
CA PHE A 23 -23.86 -4.96 -17.44
C PHE A 23 -22.48 -4.31 -17.24
N GLY A 24 -22.34 -3.00 -17.45
CA GLY A 24 -21.10 -2.24 -17.22
C GLY A 24 -20.82 -1.92 -15.74
N SER A 25 -21.78 -2.19 -14.86
CA SER A 25 -21.55 -2.21 -13.42
C SER A 25 -21.11 -3.61 -13.00
N SER A 26 -19.99 -4.08 -13.55
CA SER A 26 -19.30 -5.21 -12.92
C SER A 26 -19.01 -4.78 -11.50
N TRP A 27 -19.68 -5.42 -10.54
CA TRP A 27 -19.19 -5.46 -9.18
C TRP A 27 -17.70 -5.79 -9.28
N GLY A 28 -16.85 -4.87 -8.83
CA GLY A 28 -15.45 -5.24 -8.61
C GLY A 28 -15.51 -6.47 -7.72
N ALA A 29 -15.04 -7.61 -8.22
CA ALA A 29 -14.95 -8.79 -7.39
C ALA A 29 -14.12 -8.40 -6.16
N PRO A 30 -14.54 -8.77 -4.94
CA PRO A 30 -13.63 -8.68 -3.82
C PRO A 30 -12.35 -9.42 -4.23
N VAL A 31 -11.19 -8.81 -3.97
CA VAL A 31 -9.91 -9.54 -4.09
C VAL A 31 -10.01 -10.66 -3.07
N GLU A 32 -10.40 -11.84 -3.54
CA GLU A 32 -10.28 -13.09 -2.81
C GLU A 32 -8.77 -13.32 -2.67
N GLN A 33 -8.24 -13.11 -1.47
CA GLN A 33 -6.90 -13.56 -1.08
C GLN A 33 -6.89 -15.10 -0.93
N GLU A 34 -7.43 -15.80 -1.93
CA GLU A 34 -7.42 -17.25 -2.05
C GLU A 34 -6.01 -17.64 -2.50
N GLY A 35 -5.15 -17.98 -1.54
CA GLY A 35 -3.76 -18.39 -1.80
C GLY A 35 -2.69 -17.55 -1.11
N LEU A 36 -3.09 -16.60 -0.24
CA LEU A 36 -2.19 -15.81 0.57
C LEU A 36 -1.65 -16.64 1.74
N GLU A 37 -0.57 -17.39 1.52
CA GLU A 37 0.10 -18.08 2.62
C GLU A 37 0.87 -17.06 3.46
N GLU A 38 0.44 -16.84 4.71
CA GLU A 38 1.22 -16.06 5.68
C GLU A 38 2.61 -16.68 5.77
N ALA A 39 3.60 -15.96 5.25
CA ALA A 39 4.97 -16.40 5.29
C ALA A 39 5.57 -16.03 6.64
N SER A 40 6.46 -16.91 7.11
CA SER A 40 7.20 -16.64 8.33
C SER A 40 7.98 -15.33 8.20
N CYS A 41 7.84 -14.44 9.18
CA CYS A 41 8.61 -13.20 9.28
C CYS A 41 10.13 -13.44 9.45
N THR A 42 10.53 -14.69 9.64
CA THR A 42 11.94 -15.13 9.69
C THR A 42 12.43 -15.77 8.39
N ASP A 43 11.56 -15.92 7.39
CA ASP A 43 11.92 -16.45 6.09
C ASP A 43 12.96 -15.53 5.41
N PRO A 44 14.09 -16.08 4.92
CA PRO A 44 15.18 -15.28 4.36
C PRO A 44 14.78 -14.56 3.05
N VAL A 45 13.85 -15.12 2.28
CA VAL A 45 13.32 -14.49 1.05
C VAL A 45 12.45 -13.30 1.43
N VAL A 46 11.55 -13.46 2.38
CA VAL A 46 10.68 -12.38 2.89
C VAL A 46 11.53 -11.26 3.52
N LEU A 47 12.55 -11.61 4.31
CA LEU A 47 13.51 -10.64 4.87
C LEU A 47 14.32 -9.93 3.78
N GLY A 48 14.70 -10.64 2.71
CA GLY A 48 15.35 -10.06 1.55
C GLY A 48 14.48 -9.03 0.84
N ALA A 49 13.21 -9.37 0.58
CA ALA A 49 12.23 -8.47 -0.01
C ALA A 49 11.99 -7.23 0.88
N ALA A 50 11.90 -7.41 2.20
CA ALA A 50 11.75 -6.32 3.15
C ALA A 50 12.93 -5.34 3.12
N ARG A 51 14.16 -5.86 3.05
CA ARG A 51 15.36 -5.02 2.91
C ARG A 51 15.36 -4.24 1.60
N GLN A 52 15.01 -4.87 0.48
CA GLN A 52 14.91 -4.19 -0.81
C GLN A 52 13.83 -3.09 -0.81
N ALA A 53 12.66 -3.38 -0.23
CA ALA A 53 11.60 -2.40 -0.08
C ALA A 53 12.06 -1.21 0.78
N MET A 54 12.75 -1.47 1.89
CA MET A 54 13.32 -0.44 2.75
C MET A 54 14.35 0.43 2.04
N ASP A 55 15.29 -0.17 1.30
CA ASP A 55 16.30 0.56 0.53
C ASP A 55 15.62 1.52 -0.46
N LYS A 56 14.57 1.05 -1.13
CA LYS A 56 13.78 1.86 -2.05
C LYS A 56 13.07 3.01 -1.34
N ILE A 57 12.40 2.75 -0.22
CA ILE A 57 11.75 3.77 0.61
C ILE A 57 12.76 4.84 1.04
N ASN A 58 13.91 4.44 1.60
CA ASN A 58 14.93 5.37 2.06
C ASN A 58 15.54 6.20 0.93
N LYS A 59 15.69 5.61 -0.26
CA LYS A 59 16.21 6.30 -1.44
C LYS A 59 15.25 7.39 -1.95
N ASP A 60 13.95 7.06 -1.99
CA ASP A 60 12.91 7.91 -2.60
C ASP A 60 12.44 9.03 -1.68
N ARG A 61 12.62 8.88 -0.36
CA ARG A 61 12.31 9.94 0.60
C ARG A 61 13.20 11.17 0.42
N THR A 62 12.58 12.33 0.50
CA THR A 62 13.24 13.64 0.40
C THR A 62 13.32 14.38 1.74
N GLU A 63 12.60 13.92 2.76
CA GLU A 63 12.58 14.52 4.09
C GLU A 63 12.62 13.49 5.24
N GLY A 64 13.02 13.97 6.41
CA GLY A 64 13.15 13.18 7.64
C GLY A 64 14.47 12.42 7.74
N TYR A 65 14.42 11.27 8.40
CA TYR A 65 15.57 10.44 8.72
C TYR A 65 15.49 9.09 8.00
N VAL A 66 16.66 8.48 7.78
CA VAL A 66 16.78 7.13 7.23
C VAL A 66 16.13 6.14 8.19
N TYR A 67 15.35 5.21 7.66
CA TYR A 67 14.73 4.13 8.42
C TYR A 67 15.63 2.90 8.50
N SER A 68 15.59 2.22 9.63
CA SER A 68 16.17 0.90 9.86
C SER A 68 15.07 -0.13 10.16
N LEU A 69 15.27 -1.38 9.73
CA LEU A 69 14.31 -2.47 9.95
C LEU A 69 14.44 -3.00 11.38
N ARG A 70 13.34 -2.93 12.13
CA ARG A 70 13.27 -3.60 13.44
C ARG A 70 12.88 -5.06 13.26
N ASP A 71 11.72 -5.28 12.66
CA ASP A 71 11.09 -6.59 12.50
C ASP A 71 9.98 -6.52 11.44
N LEU A 72 9.50 -7.70 11.02
CA LEU A 72 8.35 -7.86 10.16
C LEU A 72 7.15 -8.24 11.01
N ALA A 73 6.02 -7.54 10.79
CA ALA A 73 4.76 -7.86 11.46
C ALA A 73 3.97 -8.92 10.70
N ASN A 74 4.03 -8.87 9.37
CA ASN A 74 3.50 -9.89 8.48
C ASN A 74 4.26 -9.84 7.15
N GLY A 75 4.40 -10.99 6.51
CA GLY A 75 4.93 -11.10 5.17
C GLY A 75 4.26 -12.25 4.44
N GLU A 76 4.17 -12.15 3.14
CA GLU A 76 3.66 -13.22 2.28
C GLU A 76 4.74 -13.58 1.26
N ASN A 77 4.89 -14.87 0.97
CA ASN A 77 5.88 -15.35 0.01
C ASN A 77 5.17 -15.78 -1.28
N SER A 78 5.03 -14.82 -2.20
CA SER A 78 4.55 -15.09 -3.57
C SER A 78 5.42 -14.31 -4.58
N ILE A 79 5.06 -14.31 -5.87
CA ILE A 79 5.70 -13.43 -6.86
C ILE A 79 5.53 -11.94 -6.46
N LEU A 80 4.47 -11.62 -5.70
CA LEU A 80 4.18 -10.32 -5.15
C LEU A 80 4.24 -10.36 -3.62
N PHE A 81 5.15 -9.58 -3.02
CA PHE A 81 5.31 -9.53 -1.58
C PHE A 81 4.46 -8.40 -0.97
N TYR A 82 3.46 -8.77 -0.17
CA TYR A 82 2.77 -7.82 0.71
C TYR A 82 3.45 -7.83 2.08
N LEU A 83 4.12 -6.73 2.43
CA LEU A 83 4.95 -6.64 3.62
C LEU A 83 4.42 -5.57 4.57
N THR A 84 4.26 -5.93 5.84
CA THR A 84 4.08 -4.96 6.92
C THR A 84 5.37 -4.89 7.72
N MET A 85 6.12 -3.80 7.56
CA MET A 85 7.43 -3.60 8.16
C MET A 85 7.35 -2.65 9.35
N ASN A 86 7.90 -3.07 10.50
CA ASN A 86 8.12 -2.18 11.63
C ASN A 86 9.49 -1.52 11.45
N VAL A 87 9.48 -0.19 11.35
CA VAL A 87 10.69 0.60 11.10
C VAL A 87 11.01 1.55 12.24
N LEU A 88 12.27 1.90 12.36
CA LEU A 88 12.76 2.89 13.31
C LEU A 88 13.50 4.00 12.60
N GLU A 89 13.33 5.23 13.06
CA GLU A 89 14.15 6.34 12.62
C GLU A 89 15.57 6.22 13.16
N THR A 90 16.53 6.58 12.31
CA THR A 90 17.94 6.68 12.68
C THR A 90 18.35 8.13 12.89
N ASN A 91 19.60 8.36 13.26
CA ASN A 91 20.21 9.68 13.37
C ASN A 91 20.63 10.28 12.01
N CYS A 92 20.60 9.52 10.91
CA CYS A 92 20.96 9.99 9.58
C CYS A 92 19.78 10.69 8.89
N SER A 93 20.00 11.88 8.33
CA SER A 93 19.03 12.50 7.42
C SER A 93 18.96 11.73 6.09
N VAL A 94 17.78 11.63 5.48
CA VAL A 94 17.63 11.04 4.13
C VAL A 94 18.42 11.78 3.04
N LEU A 95 18.83 13.03 3.29
CA LEU A 95 19.67 13.81 2.39
C LEU A 95 21.13 13.34 2.38
N SER A 96 21.59 12.68 3.44
CA SER A 96 22.95 12.12 3.51
C SER A 96 23.14 10.97 2.51
N LYS A 97 22.04 10.33 2.09
CA LYS A 97 22.04 9.10 1.29
C LYS A 97 22.86 7.96 1.91
N ALA A 98 23.12 8.03 3.22
CA ALA A 98 23.75 6.95 3.98
C ALA A 98 22.87 5.70 3.96
N HIS A 99 23.53 4.54 3.96
CA HIS A 99 22.84 3.27 4.10
C HIS A 99 22.41 3.06 5.56
N TYR A 100 21.28 2.41 5.80
CA TYR A 100 20.71 2.29 7.15
C TYR A 100 21.64 1.56 8.14
N ASN A 101 22.49 0.64 7.66
CA ASN A 101 23.49 -0.06 8.48
C ASN A 101 24.60 0.86 9.03
N ASP A 102 24.81 2.02 8.42
CA ASP A 102 25.83 2.98 8.84
C ASP A 102 25.25 4.03 9.82
N CYS A 103 23.98 3.88 10.19
CA CYS A 103 23.22 4.84 10.96
C CYS A 103 22.76 4.21 12.28
N GLU A 104 22.85 4.99 13.37
CA GLU A 104 22.38 4.54 14.68
C GLU A 104 20.88 4.81 14.82
N VAL A 105 20.15 3.85 15.38
CA VAL A 105 18.73 4.05 15.72
C VAL A 105 18.61 5.20 16.70
N ARG A 106 17.71 6.15 16.39
CA ARG A 106 17.54 7.37 17.17
C ARG A 106 16.85 7.06 18.49
N ASP A 107 17.43 7.57 19.57
CA ASP A 107 16.79 7.51 20.88
C ASP A 107 15.57 8.43 20.90
N ILE A 108 14.38 7.84 21.01
CA ILE A 108 13.09 8.55 21.01
C ILE A 108 13.04 9.52 22.19
N ALA A 109 13.67 9.19 23.32
CA ALA A 109 13.70 10.02 24.53
C ALA A 109 14.42 11.36 24.31
N ARG A 110 15.30 11.46 23.30
CA ARG A 110 16.03 12.69 22.97
C ARG A 110 15.32 13.57 21.95
N THR A 111 14.14 13.18 21.49
CA THR A 111 13.36 13.99 20.54
C THR A 111 12.59 15.06 21.31
N PRO A 112 12.90 16.36 21.18
CA PRO A 112 12.05 17.37 21.77
C PRO A 112 10.66 17.28 21.13
N VAL A 113 9.64 17.01 21.95
CA VAL A 113 8.24 17.11 21.50
C VAL A 113 8.02 18.56 21.13
N ARG A 114 7.86 18.85 19.83
CA ARG A 114 7.39 20.16 19.39
C ARG A 114 5.92 20.27 19.75
N THR A 115 5.63 20.62 20.99
CA THR A 115 4.31 21.13 21.36
C THR A 115 4.15 22.46 20.65
N ASN A 116 3.20 22.58 19.72
CA ASN A 116 2.79 23.88 19.21
C ASN A 116 2.15 24.66 20.35
N GLN A 117 2.97 25.44 21.07
CA GLN A 117 2.49 26.38 22.06
C GLN A 117 1.84 27.55 21.30
N LYS A 118 0.52 27.48 21.07
CA LYS A 118 -0.26 28.64 20.66
C LYS A 118 -0.21 29.64 21.81
N ASN A 119 0.73 30.59 21.73
CA ASN A 119 0.61 31.85 22.45
C ASN A 119 -0.28 32.78 21.62
N SER A 120 -1.54 32.93 22.00
CA SER A 120 -2.26 34.21 22.04
C SER A 120 -3.61 34.04 22.71
#